data_AF-A0A942PHJ4-F1
#
_entry.id   AF-A0A942PHJ4-F1
#
_cell.length_a   1.000
_cell.length_b   1.000
_cell.length_c   1.000
_cell.angle_alpha   90.00
_cell.angle_beta   90.00
_cell.angle_gamma   90.00
#
_symmetry.space_group_name_H-M   'P 1'
#
loop_
_entity.id
_entity.type
_entity.pdbx_description
1 polymer ?
#
loop_
_entity_poly.entity_id
_entity_poly.type
_entity_poly.pdbx_seq_one_letter_code
_entity_poly.pdbx_strand_id
1 'polypeptide(L)'
;MTKKLKLAALVVASACATGAAVSQAASVDAGKTAFASNCASCHSPSERRAWSNTSSAIRKNTGGMGYLSYLSATEVLDITTYLANPTTTDADRLFNWAEANYPSLLAPRATSQSLAGYLVRYYSQTNTYVGTANGQLYFFDANHPAAGIVPLGSVSSWLNTAGL
;
A
#
# COMPACT_ATOMS: atom_id res chain seq x y z
N MET A 1 -30.04 10.75 0.11
CA MET A 1 -29.83 9.29 0.18
C MET A 1 -28.71 8.79 -0.75
N THR A 2 -27.69 9.61 -1.07
CA THR A 2 -26.86 9.44 -2.30
C THR A 2 -25.34 9.37 -2.09
N LYS A 3 -24.84 9.37 -0.85
CA LYS A 3 -23.39 9.23 -0.57
C LYS A 3 -22.95 7.82 -0.14
N LYS A 4 -23.83 7.01 0.44
CA LYS A 4 -23.53 5.62 0.86
C LYS A 4 -23.23 4.68 -0.31
N LEU A 5 -23.68 5.01 -1.53
CA LEU A 5 -23.50 4.17 -2.71
C LEU A 5 -22.17 4.40 -3.47
N LYS A 6 -21.35 5.40 -3.10
CA LYS A 6 -20.15 5.75 -3.89
C LYS A 6 -18.89 4.94 -3.56
N LEU A 7 -18.87 4.16 -2.47
CA LEU A 7 -17.79 3.20 -2.25
C LEU A 7 -18.01 1.89 -3.02
N ALA A 8 -19.27 1.54 -3.30
CA ALA A 8 -19.64 0.35 -4.08
C ALA A 8 -19.64 0.59 -5.62
N ALA A 9 -19.67 1.85 -6.06
CA ALA A 9 -19.80 2.18 -7.49
C ALA A 9 -18.47 2.38 -8.23
N LEU A 10 -17.32 2.15 -7.61
CA LEU A 10 -16.01 2.30 -8.25
C LEU A 10 -15.46 0.94 -8.75
N VAL A 11 -16.26 0.17 -9.49
CA VAL A 11 -15.81 -1.10 -10.10
C VAL A 11 -16.14 -1.18 -11.61
N VAL A 12 -16.61 -0.11 -12.26
CA VAL A 12 -16.86 -0.13 -13.71
C VAL A 12 -16.11 0.99 -14.42
N ALA A 13 -14.79 0.81 -14.55
CA ALA A 13 -13.99 1.44 -15.59
C ALA A 13 -12.72 0.62 -15.82
N SER A 14 -12.84 -0.52 -16.49
CA SER A 14 -11.70 -1.22 -17.09
C SER A 14 -12.12 -1.79 -18.43
N ALA A 15 -11.84 -1.05 -19.49
CA ALA A 15 -11.46 -1.57 -20.80
C ALA A 15 -11.10 -0.40 -21.73
N CYS A 16 -9.99 -0.55 -22.46
CA CYS A 16 -9.36 0.39 -23.39
C CYS A 16 -8.45 1.47 -22.81
N ALA A 17 -7.29 1.04 -22.30
CA ALA A 17 -6.06 1.79 -22.53
C ALA A 17 -5.02 0.82 -23.14
N THR A 18 -4.90 0.88 -24.46
CA THR A 18 -3.79 0.29 -25.21
C THR A 18 -2.49 1.00 -24.82
N GLY A 19 -1.48 0.24 -24.38
CA GLY A 19 -0.07 0.57 -24.56
C GLY A 19 0.42 1.89 -23.95
N ALA A 20 0.39 2.01 -22.62
CA ALA A 20 1.37 2.81 -21.89
C ALA A 20 1.73 2.01 -20.64
N ALA A 21 3.03 1.86 -20.36
CA ALA A 21 3.47 1.36 -19.07
C ALA A 21 2.95 2.33 -18.01
N VAL A 22 1.80 2.00 -17.41
CA VAL A 22 1.36 2.65 -16.19
C VAL A 22 2.48 2.45 -15.19
N SER A 23 3.15 3.54 -14.82
CA SER A 23 4.07 3.54 -13.67
C SER A 23 3.29 2.94 -12.50
N GLN A 24 3.65 1.74 -12.10
CA GLN A 24 3.00 1.07 -10.99
C GLN A 24 3.31 1.86 -9.71
N ALA A 25 2.26 2.21 -8.97
CA ALA A 25 2.35 2.74 -7.61
C ALA A 25 3.39 1.95 -6.80
N ALA A 26 4.31 2.67 -6.14
CA ALA A 26 5.41 2.04 -5.44
C ALA A 26 4.88 1.32 -4.19
N SER A 27 5.28 0.06 -4.02
CA SER A 27 4.83 -0.81 -2.93
C SER A 27 5.86 -0.87 -1.81
N VAL A 28 5.46 -0.48 -0.59
CA VAL A 28 6.27 -0.63 0.61
C VAL A 28 6.47 -2.10 0.95
N ASP A 29 5.45 -2.94 0.77
CA ASP A 29 5.52 -4.36 1.14
C ASP A 29 6.40 -5.15 0.14
N ALA A 30 6.30 -4.85 -1.16
CA ALA A 30 7.23 -5.39 -2.16
C ALA A 30 8.67 -4.90 -1.90
N GLY A 31 8.84 -3.61 -1.59
CA GLY A 31 10.13 -3.02 -1.27
C GLY A 31 10.80 -3.65 -0.05
N LYS A 32 10.01 -3.93 1.00
CA LYS A 32 10.47 -4.65 2.19
C LYS A 32 10.96 -6.06 1.85
N THR A 33 10.21 -6.77 1.00
CA THR A 33 10.55 -8.13 0.56
C THR A 33 11.83 -8.15 -0.28
N ALA A 34 11.94 -7.21 -1.22
CA ALA A 34 13.12 -7.06 -2.05
C ALA A 34 14.34 -6.66 -1.20
N PHE A 35 14.19 -5.74 -0.24
CA PHE A 35 15.25 -5.38 0.69
C PHE A 35 15.73 -6.56 1.54
N ALA A 36 14.81 -7.37 2.08
CA ALA A 36 15.16 -8.55 2.87
C ALA A 36 16.01 -9.54 2.08
N SER A 37 15.70 -9.73 0.80
CA SER A 37 16.39 -10.68 -0.07
C SER A 37 17.75 -10.18 -0.55
N ASN A 38 17.94 -8.86 -0.66
CA ASN A 38 19.04 -8.27 -1.41
C ASN A 38 19.98 -7.38 -0.59
N CYS A 39 19.52 -6.89 0.57
CA CYS A 39 20.22 -5.82 1.29
C CYS A 39 20.41 -6.14 2.77
N ALA A 40 19.45 -6.86 3.38
CA ALA A 40 19.40 -7.08 4.82
C ALA A 40 20.58 -7.88 5.39
N SER A 41 21.34 -8.61 4.56
CA SER A 41 22.55 -9.32 5.01
C SER A 41 23.68 -8.35 5.42
N CYS A 42 23.69 -7.14 4.88
CA CYS A 42 24.75 -6.15 5.11
C CYS A 42 24.22 -4.84 5.70
N HIS A 43 22.92 -4.58 5.59
CA HIS A 43 22.33 -3.28 5.88
C HIS A 43 21.08 -3.39 6.75
N SER A 44 20.91 -2.42 7.65
CA SER A 44 19.64 -2.23 8.34
C SER A 44 18.78 -1.16 7.65
N PRO A 45 17.44 -1.29 7.66
CA PRO A 45 16.54 -0.25 7.13
C PRO A 45 16.58 1.05 7.97
N SER A 46 17.15 1.00 9.16
CA SER A 46 17.34 2.14 10.06
C SER A 46 18.48 3.09 9.68
N GLU A 47 19.38 2.69 8.78
CA GLU A 47 20.53 3.49 8.32
C GLU A 47 20.17 4.63 7.36
N ARG A 48 19.00 5.27 7.55
CA ARG A 48 18.32 6.23 6.66
C ARG A 48 19.18 7.36 6.07
N ARG A 49 20.36 7.65 6.62
CA ARG A 49 21.27 8.72 6.16
C ARG A 49 22.15 8.35 4.96
N ALA A 50 22.31 7.06 4.63
CA ALA A 50 23.22 6.61 3.56
C ALA A 50 22.56 6.38 2.19
N TRP A 51 21.22 6.35 2.10
CA TRP A 51 20.51 5.70 0.98
C TRP A 51 19.86 6.64 -0.02
N SER A 52 20.11 7.96 0.05
CA SER A 52 19.44 8.96 -0.78
C SER A 52 19.59 8.75 -2.30
N ASN A 53 20.42 7.81 -2.74
CA ASN A 53 20.40 7.29 -4.10
C ASN A 53 20.79 5.81 -4.18
N THR A 54 19.93 4.89 -3.71
CA THR A 54 20.12 3.43 -3.88
C THR A 54 20.50 3.06 -5.33
N SER A 55 19.83 3.65 -6.33
CA SER A 55 20.12 3.42 -7.76
C SER A 55 21.49 3.97 -8.20
N SER A 56 22.03 4.99 -7.53
CA SER A 56 23.38 5.51 -7.81
C SER A 56 24.44 4.62 -7.16
N ALA A 57 24.20 4.14 -5.95
CA ALA A 57 25.10 3.22 -5.25
C ALA A 57 25.27 1.90 -6.00
N ILE A 58 24.17 1.32 -6.51
CA ILE A 58 24.18 0.11 -7.35
C ILE A 58 24.99 0.36 -8.63
N ARG A 59 24.68 1.43 -9.38
CA ARG A 59 25.38 1.77 -10.63
C ARG A 59 26.88 2.04 -10.44
N LYS A 60 27.27 2.64 -9.32
CA LYS A 60 28.68 2.91 -8.98
C LYS A 60 29.39 1.74 -8.33
N ASN A 61 28.72 0.60 -8.15
CA ASN A 61 29.23 -0.55 -7.40
C ASN A 61 29.77 -0.14 -6.01
N THR A 62 29.09 0.80 -5.34
CA THR A 62 29.52 1.31 -4.04
C THR A 62 29.48 0.19 -3.01
N GLY A 63 30.57 -0.03 -2.27
CA GLY A 63 30.63 -1.09 -1.26
C GLY A 63 30.43 -2.51 -1.83
N GLY A 64 30.62 -2.72 -3.14
CA GLY A 64 30.39 -4.02 -3.78
C GLY A 64 28.96 -4.27 -4.23
N MET A 65 28.04 -3.28 -4.17
CA MET A 65 26.62 -3.44 -4.52
C MET A 65 26.33 -3.72 -6.01
N GLY A 66 27.34 -3.76 -6.88
CA GLY A 66 27.18 -3.90 -8.33
C GLY A 66 26.53 -5.22 -8.77
N TYR A 67 26.57 -6.25 -7.93
CA TYR A 67 25.84 -7.50 -8.17
C TYR A 67 24.32 -7.30 -8.15
N LEU A 68 23.78 -6.22 -7.58
CA LEU A 68 22.36 -5.88 -7.56
C LEU A 68 21.87 -5.22 -8.87
N SER A 69 22.73 -5.12 -9.89
CA SER A 69 22.40 -4.53 -11.20
C SER A 69 21.30 -5.29 -11.96
N TYR A 70 20.92 -6.49 -11.51
CA TYR A 70 19.79 -7.23 -12.06
C TYR A 70 18.41 -6.73 -11.57
N LEU A 71 18.37 -5.92 -10.50
CA LEU A 71 17.10 -5.37 -10.00
C LEU A 71 16.49 -4.42 -11.04
N SER A 72 15.20 -4.59 -11.28
CA SER A 72 14.43 -3.71 -12.17
C SER A 72 14.28 -2.31 -11.57
N ALA A 73 13.97 -1.33 -12.42
CA ALA A 73 13.69 0.03 -11.96
C ALA A 73 12.53 0.09 -10.96
N THR A 74 11.51 -0.77 -11.13
CA THR A 74 10.37 -0.89 -10.21
C THR A 74 10.78 -1.44 -8.85
N GLU A 75 11.56 -2.54 -8.80
CA GLU A 75 12.04 -3.09 -7.52
C GLU A 75 12.90 -2.08 -6.77
N VAL A 76 13.73 -1.32 -7.49
CA VAL A 76 14.54 -0.25 -6.88
C VAL A 76 13.64 0.86 -6.33
N LEU A 77 12.58 1.25 -7.04
CA LEU A 77 11.60 2.22 -6.56
C LEU A 77 10.86 1.72 -5.30
N ASP A 78 10.40 0.47 -5.30
CA ASP A 78 9.74 -0.15 -4.15
C ASP A 78 10.65 -0.17 -2.93
N ILE A 79 11.92 -0.58 -3.09
CA ILE A 79 12.93 -0.56 -2.01
C ILE A 79 13.09 0.87 -1.47
N THR A 80 13.23 1.87 -2.34
CA THR A 80 13.38 3.26 -1.88
C THR A 80 12.14 3.76 -1.12
N THR A 81 10.95 3.31 -1.53
CA THR A 81 9.68 3.67 -0.88
C THR A 81 9.56 3.02 0.50
N TYR A 82 9.96 1.75 0.61
CA TYR A 82 10.09 1.07 1.90
C TYR A 82 11.08 1.77 2.83
N LEU A 83 12.29 2.09 2.35
CA LEU A 83 13.34 2.73 3.15
C LEU A 83 12.98 4.13 3.64
N ALA A 84 12.12 4.85 2.92
CA ALA A 84 11.60 6.14 3.37
C ALA A 84 10.74 5.98 4.63
N ASN A 85 9.92 4.91 4.72
CA ASN A 85 8.98 4.67 5.82
C ASN A 85 8.90 3.18 6.20
N PRO A 86 9.96 2.59 6.78
CA PRO A 86 10.06 1.13 6.96
C PRO A 86 9.13 0.55 8.03
N THR A 87 8.48 1.42 8.79
CA THR A 87 7.49 1.06 9.82
C THR A 87 6.05 1.12 9.31
N THR A 88 5.83 1.49 8.06
CA THR A 88 4.50 1.53 7.44
C THR A 88 4.29 0.34 6.51
N THR A 89 3.05 0.00 6.21
CA THR A 89 2.66 -0.99 5.20
C THR A 89 1.89 -0.31 4.07
N ASP A 90 1.68 -1.00 2.95
CA ASP A 90 0.83 -0.46 1.89
C ASP A 90 -0.63 -0.32 2.35
N ALA A 91 -1.09 -1.23 3.20
CA ALA A 91 -2.38 -1.11 3.85
C ALA A 91 -2.49 0.16 4.72
N ASP A 92 -1.46 0.47 5.52
CA ASP A 92 -1.47 1.70 6.33
C ASP A 92 -1.50 2.97 5.49
N ARG A 93 -0.71 3.00 4.40
CA ARG A 93 -0.71 4.12 3.45
C ARG A 93 -2.08 4.31 2.82
N LEU A 94 -2.69 3.22 2.38
CA LEU A 94 -4.01 3.22 1.78
C LEU A 94 -5.11 3.62 2.79
N PHE A 95 -5.06 3.12 4.02
CA PHE A 95 -6.02 3.49 5.06
C PHE A 95 -5.89 4.97 5.44
N ASN A 96 -4.67 5.48 5.58
CA ASN A 96 -4.43 6.90 5.86
C ASN A 96 -5.00 7.81 4.77
N TRP A 97 -4.87 7.41 3.50
CA TRP A 97 -5.47 8.09 2.35
C TRP A 97 -7.00 7.99 2.40
N ALA A 98 -7.55 6.81 2.67
CA ALA A 98 -8.99 6.58 2.71
C ALA A 98 -9.65 7.41 3.83
N GLU A 99 -9.06 7.46 5.02
CA GLU A 99 -9.50 8.30 6.14
C GLU A 99 -9.61 9.79 5.77
N ALA A 100 -8.64 10.29 4.99
CA ALA A 100 -8.63 11.68 4.55
C ALA A 100 -9.70 11.99 3.49
N ASN A 101 -10.00 11.03 2.61
CA ASN A 101 -10.91 11.22 1.48
C ASN A 101 -12.36 10.83 1.78
N TYR A 102 -12.59 9.95 2.76
CA TYR A 102 -13.91 9.43 3.12
C TYR A 102 -14.24 9.57 4.62
N PRO A 103 -14.09 10.76 5.24
CA PRO A 103 -14.28 10.93 6.68
C PRO A 103 -15.70 10.64 7.15
N SER A 104 -16.71 10.75 6.28
CA SER A 104 -18.10 10.38 6.66
C SER A 104 -18.30 8.88 6.84
N LEU A 105 -17.36 8.06 6.37
CA LEU A 105 -17.37 6.60 6.51
C LEU A 105 -16.28 6.10 7.45
N LEU A 106 -15.16 6.81 7.54
CA LEU A 106 -13.92 6.38 8.19
C LEU A 106 -13.51 7.40 9.25
N ALA A 107 -14.27 7.49 10.34
CA ALA A 107 -14.00 8.40 11.44
C ALA A 107 -14.29 7.80 12.82
N PRO A 108 -13.56 8.23 13.87
CA PRO A 108 -12.34 9.04 13.81
C PRO A 108 -11.16 8.23 13.24
N ARG A 109 -10.02 8.87 12.92
CA ARG A 109 -8.81 8.13 12.50
C ARG A 109 -8.50 7.00 13.49
N ALA A 110 -8.06 5.86 12.97
CA ALA A 110 -7.87 4.66 13.76
C ALA A 110 -6.47 4.06 13.52
N THR A 111 -6.09 3.12 14.39
CA THR A 111 -4.83 2.37 14.27
C THR A 111 -5.12 0.99 13.72
N SER A 112 -4.18 0.49 12.89
CA SER A 112 -4.27 -0.84 12.31
C SER A 112 -4.10 -1.94 13.36
N GLN A 113 -4.86 -3.01 13.23
CA GLN A 113 -4.82 -4.18 14.09
C GLN A 113 -5.04 -5.46 13.27
N SER A 114 -4.45 -6.57 13.72
CA SER A 114 -4.68 -7.87 13.10
C SER A 114 -5.96 -8.50 13.67
N LEU A 115 -6.91 -8.83 12.81
CA LEU A 115 -8.18 -9.46 13.20
C LEU A 115 -8.57 -10.52 12.18
N ALA A 116 -8.71 -11.77 12.63
CA ALA A 116 -9.20 -12.89 11.80
C ALA A 116 -8.48 -13.06 10.44
N GLY A 117 -7.16 -12.80 10.38
CA GLY A 117 -6.37 -12.89 9.15
C GLY A 117 -6.37 -11.63 8.28
N TYR A 118 -7.06 -10.58 8.72
CA TYR A 118 -7.04 -9.25 8.09
C TYR A 118 -6.17 -8.29 8.89
N LEU A 119 -5.55 -7.34 8.20
CA LEU A 119 -5.08 -6.09 8.82
C LEU A 119 -6.19 -5.05 8.67
N VAL A 120 -6.79 -4.62 9.78
CA VAL A 120 -8.00 -3.78 9.79
C VAL A 120 -7.84 -2.51 10.60
N ARG A 121 -8.68 -1.51 10.29
CA ARG A 121 -8.97 -0.37 11.16
C ARG A 121 -10.45 -0.32 11.45
N TYR A 122 -10.79 -0.17 12.74
CA TYR A 122 -12.16 0.02 13.20
C TYR A 122 -12.41 1.50 13.50
N TYR A 123 -13.49 2.03 12.94
CA TYR A 123 -13.90 3.42 13.08
C TYR A 123 -15.10 3.50 14.02
N SER A 124 -14.87 3.92 15.26
CA SER A 124 -15.88 3.85 16.32
C SER A 124 -17.07 4.79 16.14
N GLN A 125 -16.89 5.95 15.51
CA GLN A 125 -17.98 6.91 15.31
C GLN A 125 -18.91 6.48 14.18
N THR A 126 -18.35 5.94 13.09
CA THR A 126 -19.14 5.46 11.95
C THR A 126 -19.54 3.99 12.08
N ASN A 127 -18.93 3.28 13.03
CA ASN A 127 -19.08 1.85 13.28
C ASN A 127 -18.81 1.02 12.01
N THR A 128 -17.70 1.33 11.34
CA THR A 128 -17.26 0.66 10.10
C THR A 128 -15.85 0.11 10.25
N TYR A 129 -15.47 -0.75 9.31
CA TYR A 129 -14.14 -1.30 9.19
C TYR A 129 -13.63 -1.12 7.76
N VAL A 130 -12.34 -0.85 7.63
CA VAL A 130 -11.59 -1.15 6.41
C VAL A 130 -10.56 -2.20 6.74
N GLY A 131 -10.32 -3.12 5.82
CA GLY A 131 -9.40 -4.21 6.03
C GLY A 131 -8.69 -4.61 4.76
N THR A 132 -7.50 -5.16 4.89
CA THR A 132 -6.81 -5.84 3.79
C THR A 132 -6.50 -7.28 4.16
N ALA A 133 -6.64 -8.17 3.19
CA ALA A 133 -6.19 -9.56 3.26
C ALA A 133 -5.93 -10.07 1.85
N ASN A 134 -4.90 -10.92 1.68
CA ASN A 134 -4.56 -11.54 0.40
C ASN A 134 -4.47 -10.53 -0.77
N GLY A 135 -3.89 -9.35 -0.52
CA GLY A 135 -3.74 -8.29 -1.52
C GLY A 135 -5.05 -7.59 -1.95
N GLN A 136 -6.17 -7.85 -1.27
CA GLN A 136 -7.48 -7.24 -1.51
C GLN A 136 -7.87 -6.28 -0.39
N LEU A 137 -8.53 -5.18 -0.76
CA LEU A 137 -9.16 -4.22 0.14
C LEU A 137 -10.63 -4.61 0.37
N TYR A 138 -11.08 -4.46 1.61
CA TYR A 138 -12.43 -4.76 2.05
C TYR A 138 -13.00 -3.62 2.89
N PHE A 139 -14.32 -3.51 2.86
CA PHE A 139 -15.10 -2.62 3.73
C PHE A 139 -16.21 -3.39 4.41
N PHE A 140 -16.52 -3.03 5.66
CA PHE A 140 -17.63 -3.59 6.41
C PHE A 140 -18.34 -2.50 7.21
N ASP A 141 -19.67 -2.42 7.09
CA ASP A 141 -20.51 -1.51 7.87
C ASP A 141 -21.23 -2.33 8.95
N ALA A 142 -20.78 -2.20 10.21
CA ALA A 142 -21.34 -2.97 11.31
C ALA A 142 -22.74 -2.49 11.72
N ASN A 143 -23.21 -1.34 11.23
CA ASN A 143 -24.60 -0.93 11.39
C ASN A 143 -25.54 -1.67 10.42
N HIS A 144 -25.00 -2.24 9.34
CA HIS A 144 -25.75 -3.00 8.33
C HIS A 144 -25.08 -4.37 8.07
N PRO A 145 -25.00 -5.23 9.10
CA PRO A 145 -24.20 -6.46 9.02
C PRO A 145 -24.71 -7.45 7.96
N ALA A 146 -25.98 -7.38 7.57
CA ALA A 146 -26.57 -8.20 6.51
C ALA A 146 -25.90 -8.00 5.13
N ALA A 147 -25.25 -6.85 4.91
CA ALA A 147 -24.48 -6.61 3.68
C ALA A 147 -23.17 -7.43 3.63
N GLY A 148 -22.71 -7.95 4.77
CA GLY A 148 -21.45 -8.69 4.86
C GLY A 148 -20.22 -7.83 4.57
N ILE A 149 -19.07 -8.50 4.47
CA ILE A 149 -17.79 -7.87 4.11
C ILE A 149 -17.78 -7.65 2.59
N VAL A 150 -17.61 -6.41 2.16
CA VAL A 150 -17.64 -6.00 0.76
C VAL A 150 -16.21 -5.90 0.21
N PRO A 151 -15.83 -6.69 -0.82
CA PRO A 151 -14.56 -6.52 -1.51
C PRO A 151 -14.58 -5.23 -2.35
N LEU A 152 -13.51 -4.45 -2.27
CA LEU A 152 -13.37 -3.18 -3.00
C LEU A 152 -12.33 -3.25 -4.12
N GLY A 153 -11.61 -4.37 -4.27
CA GLY A 153 -10.56 -4.55 -5.29
C GLY A 153 -9.15 -4.64 -4.69
N SER A 154 -8.14 -4.82 -5.54
CA SER A 154 -6.76 -5.06 -5.08
C SER A 154 -6.13 -3.82 -4.44
N VAL A 155 -5.29 -4.04 -3.44
CA VAL A 155 -4.50 -2.99 -2.78
C VAL A 155 -3.69 -2.21 -3.82
N SER A 156 -3.02 -2.90 -4.74
CA SER A 156 -2.23 -2.27 -5.81
C SER A 156 -3.06 -1.33 -6.69
N SER A 157 -4.29 -1.71 -7.06
CA SER A 157 -5.17 -0.83 -7.84
C SER A 157 -5.54 0.44 -7.06
N TRP A 158 -5.78 0.31 -5.77
CA TRP A 158 -6.12 1.42 -4.90
C TRP A 158 -4.93 2.33 -4.59
N LEU A 159 -3.71 1.79 -4.47
CA LEU A 159 -2.50 2.60 -4.39
C LEU A 159 -2.32 3.47 -5.65
N ASN A 160 -2.53 2.89 -6.84
CA ASN A 160 -2.50 3.65 -8.10
C ASN A 160 -3.59 4.73 -8.13
N THR A 161 -4.80 4.42 -7.68
CA THR A 161 -5.92 5.38 -7.61
C THR A 161 -5.62 6.52 -6.64
N ALA A 162 -4.94 6.21 -5.53
CA ALA A 162 -4.53 7.18 -4.53
C ALA A 162 -3.32 8.03 -4.95
N GLY A 163 -2.62 7.65 -6.03
CA GLY A 163 -1.37 8.28 -6.46
C GLY A 163 -0.23 8.08 -5.47
N LEU A 164 -0.20 6.91 -4.81
CA LEU A 164 0.79 6.51 -3.81
C LEU A 164 1.93 5.71 -4.43
#